data_AF-A0A8J7XAP8-F1
#
_entry.id   AF-A0A8J7XAP8-F1
#
_cell.length_a   1.000
_cell.length_b   1.000
_cell.length_c   1.000
_cell.angle_alpha   90.00
_cell.angle_beta   90.00
_cell.angle_gamma   90.00
#
_symmetry.space_group_name_H-M   'P 1'
#
loop_
_entity.id
_entity.type
_entity.pdbx_description
1 polymer ?
#
loop_
_entity_poly.entity_id
_entity_poly.type
_entity_poly.pdbx_seq_one_letter_code
_entity_poly.pdbx_strand_id
1 'polypeptide(L)' 'MEIKACIKCGSCDLTIPPESIKDIRAVQSGIYYCRKCEWTGIPIVFEDEEQYKKFLESKC' A
#
# COMPACT_ATOMS: atom_id res chain seq x y z
N MET A 1 9.64 13.30 -0.35
CA MET A 1 8.37 13.14 0.39
C MET A 1 8.04 11.67 0.27
N GLU A 2 7.93 10.95 1.39
CA GLU A 2 7.66 9.51 1.32
C GLU A 2 6.20 9.24 0.93
N ILE A 3 5.98 8.54 -0.20
CA ILE A 3 4.64 8.15 -0.68
C ILE A 3 4.48 6.64 -0.53
N LYS A 4 3.49 6.21 0.24
CA LYS A 4 3.11 4.80 0.34
C LYS A 4 1.91 4.53 -0.55
N ALA A 5 2.02 3.54 -1.42
CA ALA A 5 0.94 3.16 -2.32
C ALA A 5 0.70 1.65 -2.33
N CYS A 6 -0.51 1.27 -2.69
CA CYS A 6 -0.86 -0.12 -2.93
C CYS A 6 -0.12 -0.64 -4.16
N ILE A 7 0.64 -1.72 -3.99
CA ILE A 7 1.37 -2.35 -5.11
C ILE A 7 0.42 -2.89 -6.19
N LYS A 8 -0.85 -3.17 -5.87
CA LYS A 8 -1.84 -3.69 -6.83
C LYS A 8 -2.49 -2.58 -7.65
N CYS A 9 -3.10 -1.59 -7.00
CA CYS A 9 -3.92 -0.58 -7.67
C CYS A 9 -3.36 0.84 -7.62
N GLY A 10 -2.21 1.04 -6.97
CA GLY A 10 -1.57 2.35 -6.81
C GLY A 10 -2.28 3.33 -5.88
N SER A 11 -3.37 2.94 -5.23
CA SER A 11 -4.02 3.80 -4.26
C SER A 11 -3.13 4.05 -3.03
N CYS A 12 -3.05 5.32 -2.60
CA CYS A 12 -2.47 5.70 -1.32
C CYS A 12 -3.43 5.50 -0.14
N ASP A 13 -4.66 5.02 -0.39
CA ASP A 13 -5.67 4.80 0.63
C ASP A 13 -5.42 3.48 1.38
N LEU A 14 -4.41 3.53 2.26
CA LEU A 14 -3.87 2.41 3.02
C LEU A 14 -4.19 2.56 4.51
N THR A 15 -4.69 1.51 5.13
CA THR A 15 -5.01 1.47 6.57
C THR A 15 -4.37 0.26 7.24
N ILE A 16 -4.38 0.24 8.56
CA ILE A 16 -4.03 -0.97 9.31
C ILE A 16 -5.09 -2.05 9.00
N PRO A 17 -4.71 -3.31 8.77
CA PRO A 17 -5.67 -4.38 8.55
C PRO A 17 -6.66 -4.51 9.71
N PRO A 18 -7.95 -4.77 9.43
CA PRO A 18 -8.96 -4.99 10.46
C PRO A 18 -8.63 -6.23 11.31
N GLU A 19 -9.15 -6.31 12.53
CA GLU A 19 -8.79 -7.36 13.51
C GLU A 19 -9.10 -8.78 13.03
N SER A 20 -10.11 -8.93 12.16
CA SER A 20 -10.43 -10.20 11.48
C SER A 20 -9.31 -10.71 10.55
N ILE A 21 -8.40 -9.83 10.14
CA ILE A 21 -7.24 -10.10 9.27
C ILE A 21 -5.92 -9.91 10.06
N LYS A 22 -5.98 -9.38 11.30
CA LYS A 22 -4.81 -9.25 12.18
C LYS A 22 -4.42 -10.62 12.71
N ASP A 23 -3.64 -11.35 11.92
CA ASP A 23 -2.59 -12.15 12.53
C ASP A 23 -1.62 -11.16 13.19
N ILE A 24 -1.40 -11.27 14.50
CA ILE A 24 -0.65 -10.30 15.32
C ILE A 24 0.77 -10.06 14.75
N ARG A 25 1.27 -11.01 13.94
CA ARG A 25 2.53 -10.91 13.19
C ARG A 25 2.49 -9.89 12.05
N ALA A 26 1.34 -9.65 11.44
CA ALA A 26 1.18 -8.77 10.28
C ALA A 26 1.39 -7.28 10.62
N VAL A 27 0.94 -6.83 11.79
CA VAL A 27 1.01 -5.42 12.19
C VAL A 27 2.46 -5.01 12.53
N GLN A 28 3.24 -5.90 13.13
CA GLN A 28 4.67 -5.65 13.39
C GLN A 28 5.52 -5.63 12.12
N SER A 29 5.07 -6.30 11.05
CA SER A 29 5.81 -6.39 9.77
C SER A 29 5.49 -5.27 8.76
N GLY A 30 4.71 -4.25 9.16
CA GLY A 30 4.37 -3.15 8.25
C GLY A 30 3.39 -3.53 7.14
N ILE A 31 2.45 -4.44 7.43
CA ILE A 31 1.37 -4.81 6.50
C ILE A 31 0.24 -3.78 6.57
N TYR A 32 -0.25 -3.37 5.39
CA TYR A 32 -1.36 -2.45 5.20
C TYR A 32 -2.49 -3.12 4.42
N TYR A 33 -3.70 -2.63 4.63
CA TYR A 33 -4.90 -2.93 3.88
C TYR A 33 -5.22 -1.76 2.93
N CYS A 34 -5.43 -2.05 1.66
CA CYS A 34 -5.86 -1.05 0.68
C CYS A 34 -7.39 -0.99 0.63
N ARG A 35 -7.97 0.18 0.93
CA ARG A 35 -9.43 0.36 0.91
C ARG A 35 -10.04 0.37 -0.49
N LYS A 36 -9.23 0.57 -1.53
CA LYS A 36 -9.69 0.65 -2.93
C LYS A 36 -9.85 -0.73 -3.58
N CYS A 37 -8.93 -1.66 -3.33
CA CYS A 37 -8.93 -2.98 -3.98
C CYS A 37 -8.81 -4.15 -3.00
N GLU A 38 -9.01 -3.89 -1.71
CA GLU A 38 -9.06 -4.87 -0.61
C GLU A 38 -7.78 -5.71 -0.44
N TRP A 39 -6.70 -5.30 -1.10
CA TRP A 39 -5.41 -5.97 -1.03
C TRP A 39 -4.76 -5.74 0.33
N THR A 40 -4.20 -6.80 0.91
CA THR A 40 -3.45 -6.76 2.16
C THR A 40 -1.99 -7.15 1.91
N GLY A 41 -1.04 -6.32 2.33
CA GLY A 41 0.39 -6.58 2.20
C GLY A 41 1.27 -5.37 2.47
N ILE A 42 2.56 -5.46 2.13
CA ILE A 42 3.54 -4.38 2.35
C ILE A 42 3.44 -3.36 1.20
N PRO A 43 3.07 -2.09 1.46
CA PRO A 43 2.94 -1.08 0.42
C PRO A 43 4.30 -0.81 -0.23
N ILE A 44 4.26 -0.38 -1.49
CA ILE A 44 5.44 0.16 -2.14
C ILE A 44 5.66 1.58 -1.63
N VAL A 45 6.92 1.95 -1.44
CA VAL A 45 7.34 3.26 -0.92
C VAL A 45 8.12 3.97 -2.02
N PHE A 46 7.75 5.21 -2.30
CA PHE A 46 8.43 6.09 -3.25
C PHE A 46 9.04 7.28 -2.51
N GLU A 47 10.22 7.70 -2.95
CA GLU A 47 10.97 8.80 -2.32
C GLU A 47 10.49 10.18 -2.82
N ASP A 48 9.88 10.19 -4.00
CA ASP A 48 9.38 11.37 -4.69
C ASP A 48 8.12 11.08 -5.54
N GLU A 49 7.48 12.17 -5.99
CA GLU A 49 6.25 12.11 -6.77
C GLU A 49 6.47 11.62 -8.22
N GLU A 50 7.67 11.80 -8.77
CA GLU A 50 7.99 11.39 -10.14
C GLU A 50 8.03 9.86 -10.25
N GLN A 51 8.66 9.19 -9.29
CA GLN A 51 8.66 7.73 -9.18
C GLN A 51 7.24 7.18 -9.05
N TYR A 52 6.41 7.81 -8.20
CA TYR A 52 5.01 7.41 -8.03
C TYR A 52 4.20 7.57 -9.33
N LYS A 53 4.38 8.68 -10.06
CA LYS A 53 3.73 8.89 -11.36
C LYS A 53 4.14 7.83 -12.40
N LYS A 54 5.44 7.54 -12.53
CA LYS A 54 5.94 6.48 -13.42
C LYS A 54 5.33 5.11 -13.09
N PHE A 55 5.17 4.81 -11.80
CA PHE A 55 4.50 3.58 -11.37
C PHE A 55 3.02 3.56 -11.80
N LEU A 56 2.27 4.65 -11.64
CA LEU A 56 0.87 4.72 -12.08
C LEU A 56 0.74 4.59 -13.59
N GLU A 57 1.63 5.19 -14.37
CA GLU A 57 1.64 5.07 -15.84
C GLU A 57 1.93 3.63 -16.28
N SER A 58 2.79 2.90 -15.57
CA SER A 58 3.10 1.49 -15.88
C SER A 58 1.94 0.51 -15.63
N LYS A 59 0.85 0.99 -15.00
CA LYS A 59 -0.35 0.20 -14.66
C LYS A 59 -1.48 0.34 -15.69
N CYS A 60 -1.40 1.33 -16.58
CA CYS A 60 -2.31 1.52 -17.72
C CYS A 60 -1.87 0.65 -18.91
#